data_AF-A0A7K1TJ14-F1
#
_entry.id   AF-A0A7K1TJ14-F1
#
_cell.length_a   1.000
_cell.length_b   1.000
_cell.length_c   1.000
_cell.angle_alpha   90.00
_cell.angle_beta   90.00
_cell.angle_gamma   90.00
#
_symmetry.space_group_name_H-M   'P 1'
#
loop_
_entity.id
_entity.type
_entity.pdbx_description
1 polymer ?
#
loop_
_entity_poly.entity_id
_entity_poly.type
_entity_poly.pdbx_seq_one_letter_code
_entity_poly.pdbx_strand_id
1 'polypeptide(L)'
;MLLSKVNFTYACLSLLVLVGCRPDQVHHLPGTKQIAEETANWEVKRIMPNDLLQATRWAGDSLTAYADTLLRRTLARELAKGGVGHAAAFCRPQAYPAVDSMARKWHANPRRAEWQPAPASATPAAVAAAGLRPDTMRLIGRPAVDTFYYQRPITLNNNVCLRCHGQPGHDLTAAEAKLLQQQYPGLRSVGRQAGQVLGAWQLTLERSGVAEFYTMKTRKKWKEHKMPKLF
;
A
#
# COMPACT_ATOMS: atom_id res chain seq x y z
N MET A 1 -22.41 -53.21 -55.69
CA MET A 1 -22.61 -53.91 -54.40
C MET A 1 -22.16 -52.98 -53.29
N LEU A 2 -22.75 -53.13 -52.09
CA LEU A 2 -22.54 -52.37 -50.86
C LEU A 2 -23.36 -51.08 -50.68
N LEU A 3 -24.66 -51.27 -50.51
CA LEU A 3 -25.41 -50.51 -49.50
C LEU A 3 -26.18 -51.50 -48.62
N SER A 4 -26.32 -51.11 -47.36
CA SER A 4 -27.21 -51.69 -46.36
C SER A 4 -26.65 -52.84 -45.51
N LYS A 5 -26.25 -52.48 -44.28
CA LYS A 5 -26.67 -53.08 -43.01
C LYS A 5 -26.15 -52.21 -41.86
N VAL A 6 -26.64 -50.97 -41.78
CA VAL A 6 -26.56 -50.23 -40.53
C VAL A 6 -27.63 -50.84 -39.63
N ASN A 7 -27.18 -51.61 -38.63
CA ASN A 7 -28.01 -52.33 -37.70
C ASN A 7 -28.97 -51.36 -37.00
N PHE A 8 -30.26 -51.45 -37.36
CA PHE A 8 -31.37 -50.61 -36.87
C PHE A 8 -31.43 -50.56 -35.33
N THR A 9 -30.94 -51.61 -34.66
CA THR A 9 -30.79 -51.70 -33.21
C THR A 9 -29.81 -50.68 -32.64
N TYR A 10 -28.68 -50.40 -33.29
CA TYR A 10 -27.71 -49.40 -32.84
C TYR A 10 -28.20 -47.97 -33.08
N ALA A 11 -28.98 -47.75 -34.14
CA ALA A 11 -29.64 -46.45 -34.41
C ALA A 11 -30.74 -46.15 -33.39
N CYS A 12 -31.53 -47.15 -32.98
CA CYS A 12 -32.55 -47.00 -31.94
C CYS A 12 -31.94 -46.78 -30.54
N LEU A 13 -30.84 -47.48 -30.22
CA LEU A 13 -30.14 -47.33 -28.94
C LEU A 13 -29.49 -45.95 -28.79
N SER A 14 -28.95 -45.38 -29.88
CA SER A 14 -28.38 -44.03 -29.88
C SER A 14 -29.43 -42.92 -29.84
N LEU A 15 -30.63 -43.16 -30.39
CA LEU A 15 -31.76 -42.23 -30.28
C LEU A 15 -32.34 -42.15 -28.84
N LEU A 16 -32.35 -43.28 -28.11
CA LEU A 16 -32.82 -43.34 -26.71
C LEU A 16 -31.92 -42.54 -25.74
N VAL A 17 -30.61 -42.45 -26.01
CA VAL A 17 -29.66 -41.68 -25.17
C VAL A 17 -29.88 -40.17 -25.31
N LEU A 18 -30.39 -39.69 -26.45
CA LEU A 18 -30.64 -38.27 -26.70
C LEU A 18 -31.97 -37.75 -26.09
N VAL A 19 -32.92 -38.64 -25.75
CA VAL A 19 -34.22 -38.26 -25.15
C VAL A 19 -34.15 -38.18 -23.61
N GLY A 20 -33.06 -38.68 -23.00
CA GLY A 20 -32.90 -38.73 -21.55
C GLY A 20 -32.59 -37.38 -20.89
N CYS A 21 -31.99 -36.43 -21.61
CA CYS A 21 -31.65 -35.11 -21.06
C CYS A 21 -32.69 -34.08 -21.49
N ARG A 22 -33.75 -33.92 -20.70
CA ARG A 22 -34.71 -32.83 -20.91
C ARG A 22 -34.19 -31.53 -20.24
N PRO A 23 -34.18 -30.39 -20.94
CA PRO A 23 -33.61 -29.14 -20.41
C PRO A 23 -34.38 -28.57 -19.19
N ASP A 24 -35.63 -28.99 -18.97
CA ASP A 24 -36.44 -28.65 -17.79
C ASP A 24 -35.95 -29.32 -16.49
N GLN A 25 -35.10 -30.35 -16.58
CA GLN A 25 -34.48 -31.03 -15.43
C GLN A 25 -33.17 -30.36 -14.97
N VAL A 26 -32.69 -29.34 -15.70
CA VAL A 26 -31.47 -28.60 -15.33
C VAL A 26 -31.83 -27.52 -14.30
N HIS A 27 -31.73 -27.88 -13.02
CA HIS A 27 -31.84 -26.90 -11.95
C HIS A 27 -30.55 -26.08 -11.83
N HIS A 28 -30.62 -24.78 -12.08
CA HIS A 28 -29.51 -23.89 -11.77
C HIS A 28 -29.27 -23.88 -10.25
N LEU A 29 -28.05 -24.21 -9.85
CA LEU A 29 -27.62 -24.04 -8.46
C LEU A 29 -27.82 -22.56 -8.08
N PRO A 30 -28.51 -22.25 -6.96
CA PRO A 30 -28.58 -20.89 -6.48
C PRO A 30 -27.17 -20.41 -6.11
N GLY A 31 -26.85 -19.15 -6.42
CA GLY A 31 -25.57 -18.57 -6.02
C GLY A 31 -24.34 -19.01 -6.85
N THR A 32 -24.51 -19.53 -8.06
CA THR A 32 -23.39 -19.89 -8.98
C THR A 32 -22.30 -18.83 -9.10
N LYS A 33 -22.67 -17.54 -9.12
CA LYS A 33 -21.70 -16.44 -9.13
C LYS A 33 -20.83 -16.40 -7.86
N GLN A 34 -21.44 -16.55 -6.69
CA GLN A 34 -20.72 -16.58 -5.42
C GLN A 34 -19.83 -17.82 -5.33
N ILE A 35 -20.32 -18.98 -5.76
CA ILE A 35 -19.54 -20.22 -5.83
C ILE A 35 -18.33 -20.04 -6.76
N ALA A 36 -18.51 -19.40 -7.92
CA ALA A 36 -17.41 -19.12 -8.84
C ALA A 36 -16.37 -18.15 -8.23
N GLU A 37 -16.83 -17.12 -7.52
CA GLU A 37 -15.95 -16.18 -6.80
C GLU A 37 -15.20 -16.87 -5.65
N GLU A 38 -15.87 -17.73 -4.88
CA GLU A 38 -15.27 -18.50 -3.77
C GLU A 38 -14.29 -19.57 -4.26
N THR A 39 -14.63 -20.27 -5.35
CA THR A 39 -13.75 -21.29 -5.96
C THR A 39 -12.45 -20.66 -6.45
N ALA A 40 -12.52 -19.50 -7.10
CA ALA A 40 -11.33 -18.74 -7.49
C ALA A 40 -10.49 -18.28 -6.29
N ASN A 41 -11.11 -18.13 -5.12
CA ASN A 41 -10.42 -17.77 -3.88
C ASN A 41 -9.73 -18.96 -3.19
N TRP A 42 -10.06 -20.20 -3.59
CA TRP A 42 -9.44 -21.43 -3.09
C TRP A 42 -8.30 -21.93 -3.99
N GLU A 43 -8.09 -21.31 -5.15
CA GLU A 43 -6.95 -21.62 -6.01
C GLU A 43 -5.63 -21.43 -5.25
N VAL A 44 -4.85 -22.51 -5.13
CA VAL A 44 -3.54 -22.48 -4.49
C VAL A 44 -2.59 -21.65 -5.35
N LYS A 45 -2.20 -20.48 -4.85
CA LYS A 45 -1.22 -19.62 -5.52
C LYS A 45 0.16 -19.87 -4.94
N ARG A 46 1.12 -20.18 -5.82
CA ARG A 46 2.53 -20.17 -5.46
C ARG A 46 3.01 -18.72 -5.36
N ILE A 47 3.47 -18.31 -4.17
CA ILE A 47 4.04 -16.97 -3.93
C ILE A 47 5.55 -17.12 -3.81
N MET A 48 6.29 -16.55 -4.75
CA MET A 48 7.74 -16.57 -4.77
C MET A 48 8.32 -15.46 -3.87
N PRO A 49 9.59 -15.57 -3.42
CA PRO A 49 10.22 -14.53 -2.62
C PRO A 49 10.19 -13.14 -3.27
N ASN A 50 10.39 -13.06 -4.60
CA ASN A 50 10.33 -11.80 -5.33
C ASN A 50 8.92 -11.20 -5.39
N ASP A 51 7.87 -12.04 -5.42
CA ASP A 51 6.49 -11.59 -5.34
C ASP A 51 6.24 -10.87 -4.00
N LEU A 52 6.74 -11.42 -2.90
CA LEU A 52 6.63 -10.77 -1.59
C LEU A 52 7.37 -9.42 -1.54
N LEU A 53 8.53 -9.28 -2.19
CA LEU A 53 9.21 -7.98 -2.31
C LEU A 53 8.41 -6.98 -3.15
N GLN A 54 7.77 -7.45 -4.24
CA GLN A 54 6.89 -6.62 -5.05
C GLN A 54 5.65 -6.16 -4.28
N ALA A 55 4.97 -7.06 -3.56
CA ALA A 55 3.86 -6.72 -2.69
C ALA A 55 4.29 -5.79 -1.55
N THR A 56 5.49 -5.97 -0.99
CA THR A 56 6.07 -5.05 0.00
C THR A 56 6.16 -3.62 -0.56
N ARG A 57 6.63 -3.48 -1.79
CA ARG A 57 6.65 -2.18 -2.48
C ARG A 57 5.26 -1.61 -2.64
N TRP A 58 4.31 -2.39 -3.13
CA TRP A 58 2.93 -1.94 -3.35
C TRP A 58 2.24 -1.50 -2.06
N ALA A 59 2.39 -2.27 -0.99
CA ALA A 59 1.89 -1.94 0.33
C ALA A 59 2.50 -0.63 0.83
N GLY A 60 3.83 -0.50 0.74
CA GLY A 60 4.53 0.69 1.21
C GLY A 60 4.19 1.95 0.42
N ASP A 61 4.20 1.87 -0.92
CA ASP A 61 3.82 3.00 -1.78
C ASP A 61 2.37 3.41 -1.49
N SER A 62 1.44 2.46 -1.35
CA SER A 62 0.03 2.74 -1.09
C SER A 62 -0.21 3.36 0.30
N LEU A 63 0.38 2.80 1.36
CA LEU A 63 0.17 3.26 2.74
C LEU A 63 0.73 4.66 2.92
N THR A 64 1.96 4.88 2.44
CA THR A 64 2.63 6.16 2.62
C THR A 64 2.03 7.26 1.75
N ALA A 65 1.60 6.97 0.52
CA ALA A 65 0.89 7.94 -0.32
C ALA A 65 -0.48 8.32 0.27
N TYR A 66 -1.20 7.34 0.84
CA TYR A 66 -2.44 7.60 1.56
C TYR A 66 -2.22 8.50 2.78
N ALA A 67 -1.23 8.18 3.61
CA ALA A 67 -0.85 8.97 4.78
C ALA A 67 -0.43 10.40 4.41
N ASP A 68 0.41 10.56 3.38
CA ASP A 68 0.85 11.88 2.90
C ASP A 68 -0.34 12.71 2.36
N THR A 69 -1.29 12.08 1.68
CA THR A 69 -2.49 12.76 1.19
C THR A 69 -3.36 13.25 2.32
N LEU A 70 -3.58 12.41 3.34
CA LEU A 70 -4.34 12.78 4.52
C LEU A 70 -3.62 13.89 5.32
N LEU A 71 -2.30 13.81 5.46
CA LEU A 71 -1.48 14.85 6.07
C LEU A 71 -1.68 16.19 5.37
N ARG A 72 -1.51 16.25 4.05
CA ARG A 72 -1.63 17.51 3.29
C ARG A 72 -3.01 18.14 3.44
N ARG A 73 -4.07 17.33 3.38
CA ARG A 73 -5.45 17.80 3.56
C ARG A 73 -5.69 18.33 4.98
N THR A 74 -5.19 17.62 5.99
CA THR A 74 -5.28 18.06 7.38
C THR A 74 -4.49 19.34 7.60
N LEU A 75 -3.23 19.41 7.20
CA LEU A 75 -2.40 20.61 7.36
C LEU A 75 -3.01 21.82 6.66
N ALA A 76 -3.51 21.68 5.43
CA ALA A 76 -4.16 22.79 4.73
C ALA A 76 -5.36 23.34 5.51
N ARG A 77 -6.20 22.45 6.07
CA ARG A 77 -7.36 22.83 6.88
C ARG A 77 -6.95 23.50 8.20
N GLU A 78 -5.99 22.92 8.92
CA GLU A 78 -5.59 23.43 10.24
C GLU A 78 -4.73 24.71 10.14
N LEU A 79 -3.96 24.87 9.06
CA LEU A 79 -3.30 26.15 8.74
C LEU A 79 -4.33 27.26 8.54
N ALA A 80 -5.43 26.98 7.81
CA ALA A 80 -6.48 27.98 7.59
C ALA A 80 -7.22 28.36 8.88
N LYS A 81 -7.32 27.44 9.86
CA LYS A 81 -8.03 27.68 11.13
C LYS A 81 -7.21 28.39 12.19
N GLY A 82 -5.92 28.07 12.29
CA GLY A 82 -5.09 28.50 13.43
C GLY A 82 -3.62 28.74 13.10
N GLY A 83 -3.29 28.84 11.81
CA GLY A 83 -1.93 29.09 11.35
C GLY A 83 -0.95 27.97 11.70
N VAL A 84 0.33 28.32 11.66
CA VAL A 84 1.45 27.36 11.72
C VAL A 84 1.54 26.64 13.07
N GLY A 85 1.40 27.36 14.19
CA GLY A 85 1.48 26.76 15.54
C GLY A 85 0.37 25.72 15.77
N HIS A 86 -0.84 25.96 15.26
CA HIS A 86 -1.94 25.00 15.35
C HIS A 86 -1.71 23.79 14.44
N ALA A 87 -1.34 24.02 13.17
CA ALA A 87 -1.16 22.97 12.19
C ALA A 87 -0.02 21.99 12.55
N ALA A 88 1.03 22.46 13.22
CA ALA A 88 2.19 21.65 13.59
C ALA A 88 1.85 20.43 14.46
N ALA A 89 0.78 20.52 15.27
CA ALA A 89 0.29 19.41 16.10
C ALA A 89 -0.11 18.18 15.27
N PHE A 90 -0.40 18.38 13.98
CA PHE A 90 -0.88 17.35 13.09
C PHE A 90 0.23 16.71 12.23
N CYS A 91 1.52 17.05 12.41
CA CYS A 91 2.61 16.55 11.56
C CYS A 91 3.01 15.06 11.79
N ARG A 92 2.14 14.27 12.43
CA ARG A 92 2.35 12.83 12.73
C ARG A 92 1.26 11.96 12.07
N PRO A 93 1.21 11.89 10.73
CA PRO A 93 0.14 11.17 10.04
C PRO A 93 0.14 9.66 10.29
N GLN A 94 1.26 9.07 10.73
CA GLN A 94 1.31 7.67 11.13
C GLN A 94 0.39 7.35 12.33
N ALA A 95 0.02 8.35 13.11
CA ALA A 95 -0.89 8.21 14.25
C ALA A 95 -2.36 8.51 13.88
N TYR A 96 -2.67 8.82 12.62
CA TYR A 96 -4.04 9.08 12.22
C TYR A 96 -4.86 7.79 12.19
N PRO A 97 -6.10 7.77 12.72
CA PRO A 97 -6.91 6.55 12.79
C PRO A 97 -7.10 5.84 11.44
N ALA A 98 -7.24 6.61 10.37
CA ALA A 98 -7.41 6.05 9.04
C ALA A 98 -6.11 5.43 8.48
N VAL A 99 -4.94 5.99 8.81
CA VAL A 99 -3.64 5.43 8.43
C VAL A 99 -3.36 4.17 9.23
N ASP A 100 -3.63 4.20 10.53
CA ASP A 100 -3.53 3.07 11.45
C ASP A 100 -4.46 1.92 11.02
N SER A 101 -5.69 2.19 10.61
CA SER A 101 -6.59 1.18 10.04
C SER A 101 -6.01 0.50 8.78
N MET A 102 -5.38 1.26 7.89
CA MET A 102 -4.76 0.74 6.68
C MET A 102 -3.48 -0.04 6.99
N ALA A 103 -2.70 0.44 7.97
CA ALA A 103 -1.48 -0.20 8.45
C ALA A 103 -1.78 -1.57 9.08
N ARG A 104 -2.81 -1.67 9.94
CA ARG A 104 -3.27 -2.94 10.51
C ARG A 104 -3.66 -3.96 9.46
N LYS A 105 -4.37 -3.53 8.41
CA LYS A 105 -4.76 -4.43 7.31
C LYS A 105 -3.54 -5.12 6.67
N TRP A 106 -2.42 -4.42 6.57
CA TRP A 106 -1.21 -4.97 5.95
C TRP A 106 -0.16 -5.40 6.95
N HIS A 107 -0.52 -5.54 8.23
CA HIS A 107 0.42 -5.87 9.30
C HIS A 107 1.69 -5.02 9.21
N ALA A 108 1.49 -3.72 8.93
CA ALA A 108 2.55 -2.76 8.68
C ALA A 108 2.73 -1.85 9.89
N ASN A 109 3.97 -1.53 10.22
CA ASN A 109 4.31 -0.53 11.24
C ASN A 109 4.98 0.67 10.55
N PRO A 110 4.22 1.72 10.18
CA PRO A 110 4.76 2.89 9.52
C PRO A 110 5.36 3.88 10.52
N ARG A 111 6.57 4.36 10.23
CA ARG A 111 7.20 5.47 10.94
C ARG A 111 7.77 6.50 9.97
N ARG A 112 7.84 7.75 10.41
CA ARG A 112 8.58 8.81 9.72
C ARG A 112 9.88 9.05 10.47
N ALA A 113 11.01 8.92 9.78
CA ALA A 113 12.31 9.33 10.26
C ALA A 113 12.64 10.69 9.66
N GLU A 114 13.09 11.64 10.47
CA GLU A 114 13.62 12.92 9.98
C GLU A 114 15.00 12.72 9.34
N TRP A 115 15.32 13.47 8.29
CA TRP A 115 16.60 13.35 7.60
C TRP A 115 17.74 13.84 8.50
N GLN A 116 18.78 13.02 8.65
CA GLN A 116 20.01 13.35 9.35
C GLN A 116 21.21 13.16 8.40
N PRO A 117 22.11 14.16 8.27
CA PRO A 117 23.26 14.05 7.39
C PRO A 117 24.29 12.94 7.74
N ALA A 118 24.38 12.45 9.00
CA ALA A 118 25.12 11.23 9.45
C ALA A 118 25.17 11.12 11.01
N PRO A 119 25.51 9.94 11.62
CA PRO A 119 25.12 8.58 11.26
C PRO A 119 23.91 8.09 12.10
N ALA A 120 22.96 7.46 11.40
CA ALA A 120 21.99 6.45 11.85
C ALA A 120 21.33 6.63 13.24
N SER A 121 20.30 7.48 13.33
CA SER A 121 19.32 7.31 14.41
C SER A 121 18.43 6.09 14.15
N ALA A 122 18.44 5.16 15.11
CA ALA A 122 17.43 4.12 15.33
C ALA A 122 17.02 3.30 14.10
N THR A 123 17.96 2.87 13.26
CA THR A 123 17.70 1.79 12.31
C THR A 123 17.67 0.47 13.09
N PRO A 124 16.60 -0.34 13.04
CA PRO A 124 16.58 -1.64 13.71
C PRO A 124 17.77 -2.50 13.29
N ALA A 125 18.37 -3.26 14.21
CA ALA A 125 19.57 -4.04 13.96
C ALA A 125 19.43 -4.98 12.74
N ALA A 126 18.25 -5.60 12.55
CA ALA A 126 17.97 -6.46 11.40
C ALA A 126 17.95 -5.69 10.06
N VAL A 127 17.44 -4.45 10.05
CA VAL A 127 17.44 -3.58 8.86
C VAL A 127 18.85 -3.12 8.54
N ALA A 128 19.64 -2.78 9.57
CA ALA A 128 21.04 -2.41 9.43
C ALA A 128 21.91 -3.59 8.95
N ALA A 129 21.69 -4.79 9.50
CA ALA A 129 22.37 -6.02 9.10
C ALA A 129 22.08 -6.42 7.64
N ALA A 130 20.89 -6.08 7.14
CA ALA A 130 20.53 -6.23 5.73
C ALA A 130 21.16 -5.16 4.81
N GLY A 131 22.00 -4.27 5.34
CA GLY A 131 22.65 -3.20 4.57
C GLY A 131 21.70 -2.07 4.14
N LEU A 132 20.47 -2.06 4.63
CA LEU A 132 19.45 -1.07 4.27
C LEU A 132 19.66 0.19 5.13
N ARG A 133 20.08 1.30 4.50
CA ARG A 133 20.34 2.56 5.21
C ARG A 133 19.23 3.58 4.93
N PRO A 134 18.82 4.38 5.93
CA PRO A 134 18.00 5.56 5.68
C PRO A 134 18.77 6.54 4.78
N ASP A 135 18.38 6.62 3.52
CA ASP A 135 18.95 7.50 2.50
C ASP A 135 17.81 8.23 1.76
N THR A 136 18.15 8.96 0.71
CA THR A 136 17.16 9.64 -0.14
C THR A 136 16.50 8.69 -1.15
N MET A 137 16.82 7.39 -1.13
CA MET A 137 16.37 6.41 -2.10
C MET A 137 15.20 5.58 -1.56
N ARG A 138 14.46 5.00 -2.50
CA ARG A 138 13.46 3.99 -2.19
C ARG A 138 14.17 2.66 -1.98
N LEU A 139 13.98 2.04 -0.82
CA LEU A 139 14.56 0.75 -0.48
C LEU A 139 13.47 -0.27 -0.19
N ILE A 140 13.66 -1.49 -0.69
CA ILE A 140 12.80 -2.64 -0.39
C ILE A 140 13.73 -3.79 -0.01
N GLY A 141 13.42 -4.48 1.08
CA GLY A 141 14.23 -5.60 1.52
C GLY A 141 13.49 -6.55 2.44
N ARG A 142 14.18 -7.63 2.80
CA ARG A 142 13.67 -8.69 3.68
C ARG A 142 14.70 -8.93 4.79
N PRO A 143 14.69 -8.11 5.86
CA PRO A 143 15.67 -8.21 6.94
C PRO A 143 15.56 -9.49 7.76
N ALA A 144 14.43 -10.21 7.71
CA ALA A 144 14.24 -11.52 8.34
C ALA A 144 13.23 -12.36 7.54
N VAL A 145 13.11 -13.65 7.85
CA VAL A 145 12.24 -14.60 7.11
C VAL A 145 10.82 -14.06 6.97
N ASP A 146 10.20 -13.59 8.05
CA ASP A 146 8.81 -13.11 8.03
C ASP A 146 8.68 -11.59 8.13
N THR A 147 9.79 -10.87 7.96
CA THR A 147 9.84 -9.41 8.07
C THR A 147 10.31 -8.78 6.77
N PHE A 148 9.52 -7.85 6.28
CA PHE A 148 9.81 -7.05 5.10
C PHE A 148 10.03 -5.59 5.50
N TYR A 149 10.87 -4.91 4.73
CA TYR A 149 11.20 -3.51 4.94
C TYR A 149 10.90 -2.72 3.67
N TYR A 150 10.29 -1.56 3.88
CA TYR A 150 10.07 -0.56 2.85
C TYR A 150 10.52 0.81 3.35
N GLN A 151 11.17 1.58 2.49
CA GLN A 151 11.50 2.97 2.72
C GLN A 151 11.22 3.83 1.49
N ARG A 152 10.76 5.06 1.71
CA ARG A 152 10.63 6.08 0.67
C ARG A 152 10.97 7.47 1.22
N PRO A 153 11.73 8.30 0.49
CA PRO A 153 11.99 9.67 0.90
C PRO A 153 10.71 10.50 1.00
N ILE A 154 10.71 11.42 1.96
CA ILE A 154 9.71 12.49 2.09
C ILE A 154 10.36 13.74 1.50
N THR A 155 9.93 14.14 0.30
CA THR A 155 10.41 15.32 -0.39
C THR A 155 9.46 16.50 -0.17
N LEU A 156 10.02 17.70 -0.03
CA LEU A 156 9.26 18.94 0.13
C LEU A 156 8.76 19.45 -1.22
N ASN A 157 7.86 18.70 -1.86
CA ASN A 157 7.30 19.04 -3.18
C ASN A 157 5.97 19.79 -3.11
N ASN A 158 5.44 20.04 -1.90
CA ASN A 158 4.18 20.73 -1.70
C ASN A 158 4.36 21.92 -0.76
N ASN A 159 3.81 23.08 -1.13
CA ASN A 159 3.97 24.34 -0.40
C ASN A 159 3.43 24.29 1.03
N VAL A 160 2.45 23.43 1.33
CA VAL A 160 1.95 23.23 2.69
C VAL A 160 3.05 22.77 3.65
N CYS A 161 4.00 21.97 3.17
CA CYS A 161 5.12 21.52 3.98
C CYS A 161 6.10 22.66 4.30
N LEU A 162 6.25 23.62 3.39
CA LEU A 162 7.15 24.78 3.55
C LEU A 162 6.62 25.78 4.60
N ARG A 163 5.32 25.76 4.91
CA ARG A 163 4.76 26.58 6.01
C ARG A 163 5.35 26.27 7.38
N CYS A 164 5.94 25.08 7.56
CA CYS A 164 6.62 24.69 8.80
C CYS A 164 8.12 24.43 8.61
N HIS A 165 8.50 23.95 7.42
CA HIS A 165 9.89 23.53 7.14
C HIS A 165 10.65 24.50 6.23
N GLY A 166 10.00 25.55 5.73
CA GLY A 166 10.56 26.52 4.79
C GLY A 166 11.48 27.57 5.42
N GLN A 167 11.90 28.56 4.63
CA GLN A 167 12.79 29.63 5.06
C GLN A 167 12.07 30.73 5.87
N PRO A 168 12.49 31.01 7.12
CA PRO A 168 11.97 32.14 7.89
C PRO A 168 12.21 33.46 7.16
N GLY A 169 11.20 34.31 7.09
CA GLY A 169 11.21 35.56 6.31
C GLY A 169 10.77 35.40 4.86
N HIS A 170 10.56 34.16 4.38
CA HIS A 170 10.05 33.87 3.04
C HIS A 170 8.81 32.96 3.09
N ASP A 171 8.97 31.71 3.52
CA ASP A 171 7.89 30.71 3.53
C ASP A 171 7.03 30.76 4.79
N LEU A 172 7.59 31.29 5.88
CA LEU A 172 6.95 31.55 7.16
C LEU A 172 7.58 32.79 7.80
N THR A 173 6.84 33.49 8.66
CA THR A 173 7.37 34.66 9.36
C THR A 173 8.39 34.27 10.44
N ALA A 174 9.25 35.21 10.84
CA ALA A 174 10.19 34.98 11.95
C ALA A 174 9.46 34.64 13.27
N ALA A 175 8.28 35.22 13.50
CA ALA A 175 7.44 34.93 14.65
C ALA A 175 6.88 33.50 14.61
N GLU A 176 6.39 33.04 13.46
CA GLU A 176 5.93 31.65 13.27
C GLU A 176 7.08 30.65 13.44
N ALA A 177 8.26 30.95 12.89
CA ALA A 177 9.44 30.11 13.06
C ALA A 177 9.87 29.99 14.53
N LYS A 178 9.87 31.12 15.27
CA LYS A 178 10.16 31.15 16.71
C LYS A 178 9.13 30.34 17.50
N LEU A 179 7.84 30.50 17.19
CA LEU A 179 6.76 29.75 17.82
C LEU A 179 6.92 28.24 17.62
N LEU A 180 7.22 27.79 16.40
CA LEU A 180 7.48 26.38 16.09
C LEU A 180 8.64 25.83 16.91
N GLN A 181 9.75 26.56 16.98
CA GLN A 181 10.93 26.14 17.74
C GLN A 181 10.64 26.01 19.24
N GLN A 182 9.78 26.88 19.78
CA GLN A 182 9.36 26.83 21.18
C GLN A 182 8.43 25.64 21.47
N GLN A 183 7.43 25.41 20.62
CA GLN A 183 6.45 24.33 20.80
C GLN A 183 7.04 22.95 20.49
N TYR A 184 7.97 22.89 19.54
CA TYR A 184 8.60 21.66 19.07
C TYR A 184 10.13 21.81 19.05
N PRO A 185 10.80 21.81 20.22
CA PRO A 185 12.26 21.98 20.29
C PRO A 185 13.07 20.94 19.51
N GLY A 186 12.48 19.77 19.28
CA GLY A 186 13.05 18.70 18.46
C GLY A 186 12.87 18.85 16.95
N LEU A 187 12.18 19.90 16.47
CA LEU A 187 12.02 20.19 15.05
C LEU A 187 13.34 20.73 14.50
N ARG A 188 14.06 19.92 13.71
CA ARG A 188 15.40 20.27 13.21
C ARG A 188 15.40 20.76 11.77
N SER A 189 14.27 20.71 11.10
CA SER A 189 14.13 20.88 9.65
C SER A 189 13.40 22.16 9.24
N VAL A 190 13.65 23.27 9.93
CA VAL A 190 13.24 24.62 9.47
C VAL A 190 14.32 25.19 8.54
N GLY A 191 13.96 26.00 7.55
CA GLY A 191 14.91 26.61 6.61
C GLY A 191 15.16 25.83 5.31
N ARG A 192 14.37 24.78 5.03
CA ARG A 192 14.49 23.96 3.83
C ARG A 192 13.83 24.61 2.61
N GLN A 193 14.21 24.14 1.44
CA GLN A 193 13.66 24.58 0.16
C GLN A 193 12.80 23.50 -0.49
N ALA A 194 11.99 23.91 -1.46
CA ALA A 194 11.24 22.98 -2.30
C ALA A 194 12.18 21.93 -2.95
N GLY A 195 11.73 20.68 -3.02
CA GLY A 195 12.51 19.56 -3.56
C GLY A 195 13.51 18.94 -2.60
N GLN A 196 13.86 19.59 -1.48
CA GLN A 196 14.74 19.00 -0.49
C GLN A 196 14.08 17.84 0.27
N VAL A 197 14.91 16.92 0.77
CA VAL A 197 14.47 15.78 1.56
C VAL A 197 14.27 16.20 3.02
N LEU A 198 13.05 15.99 3.52
CA LEU A 198 12.69 16.20 4.91
C LEU A 198 13.07 15.00 5.79
N GLY A 199 13.01 13.80 5.21
CA GLY A 199 13.17 12.54 5.92
C GLY A 199 12.75 11.37 5.06
N ALA A 200 12.37 10.26 5.69
CA ALA A 200 11.87 9.08 5.01
C ALA A 200 10.69 8.45 5.76
N TRP A 201 9.74 7.93 5.01
CA TRP A 201 8.86 6.87 5.51
C TRP A 201 9.64 5.58 5.61
N GLN A 202 9.44 4.86 6.71
CA GLN A 202 10.03 3.55 6.94
C GLN A 202 8.95 2.64 7.50
N LEU A 203 8.80 1.47 6.89
CA LEU A 203 7.77 0.51 7.23
C LEU A 203 8.44 -0.85 7.47
N THR A 204 8.06 -1.52 8.54
CA THR A 204 8.21 -2.98 8.66
C THR A 204 6.87 -3.63 8.40
N LEU A 205 6.85 -4.69 7.60
CA LEU A 205 5.64 -5.44 7.28
C LEU A 205 5.85 -6.93 7.59
N GLU A 206 4.81 -7.57 8.10
CA GLU A 206 4.82 -9.02 8.31
C GLU A 206 4.49 -9.77 7.00
N ARG A 207 5.02 -10.98 6.87
CA ARG A 207 4.75 -11.85 5.71
C ARG A 207 3.25 -12.06 5.46
N SER A 208 2.45 -12.21 6.51
CA SER A 208 0.99 -12.35 6.43
C SER A 208 0.33 -11.18 5.69
N GLY A 209 0.64 -9.95 6.10
CA GLY A 209 0.10 -8.74 5.49
C GLY A 209 0.61 -8.48 4.07
N VAL A 210 1.87 -8.82 3.78
CA VAL A 210 2.41 -8.74 2.41
C VAL A 210 1.79 -9.79 1.49
N ALA A 211 1.60 -11.02 1.98
CA ALA A 211 0.96 -12.10 1.23
C ALA A 211 -0.53 -11.83 0.95
N GLU A 212 -1.17 -10.95 1.73
CA GLU A 212 -2.56 -10.52 1.52
C GLU A 212 -2.81 -9.98 0.10
N PHE A 213 -1.80 -9.34 -0.51
CA PHE A 213 -1.87 -8.82 -1.87
C PHE A 213 -2.05 -9.90 -2.95
N TYR A 214 -1.65 -11.14 -2.66
CA TYR A 214 -1.83 -12.28 -3.54
C TYR A 214 -2.98 -13.19 -3.10
N THR A 215 -3.33 -13.17 -1.81
CA THR A 215 -4.26 -14.12 -1.17
C THR A 215 -5.67 -13.57 -0.96
N MET A 216 -5.91 -12.27 -0.85
CA MET A 216 -7.27 -11.68 -0.91
C MET A 216 -7.83 -11.76 -2.35
N LYS A 217 -8.85 -12.59 -2.67
CA LYS A 217 -10.28 -12.59 -2.30
C LYS A 217 -11.04 -11.34 -2.81
N THR A 218 -11.62 -11.46 -4.01
CA THR A 218 -12.54 -10.54 -4.77
C THR A 218 -12.03 -9.35 -5.59
N ARG A 219 -10.74 -9.01 -5.66
CA ARG A 219 -10.28 -8.09 -6.73
C ARG A 219 -9.58 -8.87 -7.82
N LYS A 220 -10.11 -8.79 -9.06
CA LYS A 220 -9.36 -9.11 -10.30
C LYS A 220 -7.92 -8.69 -10.06
N LYS A 221 -6.94 -9.63 -10.17
CA LYS A 221 -5.49 -9.36 -10.13
C LYS A 221 -5.30 -7.92 -10.59
N TRP A 222 -4.90 -7.02 -9.69
CA TRP A 222 -4.78 -5.61 -10.04
C TRP A 222 -3.79 -5.54 -11.20
N LYS A 223 -4.32 -5.38 -12.41
CA LYS A 223 -3.48 -5.11 -13.57
C LYS A 223 -2.73 -3.83 -13.23
N GLU A 224 -1.47 -3.71 -13.59
CA GLU A 224 -0.61 -2.58 -13.23
C GLU A 224 -1.27 -1.22 -13.56
N HIS A 225 -2.02 -1.15 -14.66
CA HIS A 225 -2.81 0.02 -15.10
C HIS A 225 -4.07 0.31 -14.26
N LYS A 226 -4.49 -0.62 -13.40
CA LYS A 226 -5.71 -0.58 -12.57
C LYS A 226 -5.39 -0.36 -11.11
N MET A 227 -4.14 -0.55 -10.68
CA MET A 227 -3.72 0.02 -9.40
C MET A 227 -4.15 1.49 -9.40
N PRO A 228 -4.67 2.04 -8.30
CA PRO A 228 -4.84 3.48 -8.25
C PRO A 228 -3.48 4.06 -8.62
N LYS A 229 -3.40 4.68 -9.80
CA LYS A 229 -2.26 5.53 -10.13
C LYS A 229 -2.35 6.59 -9.05
N LEU A 230 -1.60 6.37 -7.98
CA LEU A 230 -1.51 7.33 -6.87
C LEU A 230 -0.59 8.47 -7.29
N PHE A 231 -0.65 8.87 -8.57
CA PHE A 231 -0.01 10.00 -9.25
C PHE A 231 -0.78 10.27 -10.53
#